data_AF-A0A358AZ84-F1
#
_entry.id   AF-A0A358AZ84-F1
#
_cell.length_a   1.000
_cell.length_b   1.000
_cell.length_c   1.000
_cell.angle_alpha   90.00
_cell.angle_beta   90.00
_cell.angle_gamma   90.00
#
_symmetry.space_group_name_H-M   'P 1'
#
loop_
_entity.id
_entity.type
_entity.pdbx_description
1 polymer ?
#
loop_
_entity_poly.entity_id
_entity_poly.type
_entity_poly.pdbx_seq_one_letter_code
_entity_poly.pdbx_strand_id
1 'polypeptide(L)'
;MELLRGRAYHAADAAPVRPEALMAAAADPARLRLGLHPSVGLLASAHAVVSIWQANQPGVPAAAIRADRPETALILRDGGDEVRVIGLQPADAAFIAQLASGATLLLAAAAAGPAHDPGPALALLLRCGAVISLEPGELP
;
A
#
# COMPACT_ATOMS: atom_id res chain seq x y z
N MET A 1 -8.40 -9.07 -9.40
CA MET A 1 -7.43 -9.85 -8.58
C MET A 1 -6.24 -10.29 -9.43
N GLU A 2 -6.37 -11.35 -10.24
CA GLU A 2 -5.23 -11.92 -10.97
C GLU A 2 -4.50 -10.97 -11.92
N LEU A 3 -5.22 -10.10 -12.63
CA LEU A 3 -4.59 -9.11 -13.50
C LEU A 3 -3.61 -8.20 -12.73
N LEU A 4 -3.99 -7.75 -11.52
CA LEU A 4 -3.13 -6.90 -10.70
C LEU A 4 -1.97 -7.68 -10.09
N ARG A 5 -2.19 -8.95 -9.71
CA ARG A 5 -1.10 -9.83 -9.26
C ARG A 5 -0.06 -10.06 -10.37
N GLY A 6 -0.50 -10.32 -11.61
CA GLY A 6 0.38 -10.45 -12.76
C GLY A 6 1.16 -9.16 -13.04
N ARG A 7 0.51 -7.99 -12.97
CA ARG A 7 1.19 -6.69 -13.09
C ARG A 7 2.22 -6.47 -11.98
N ALA A 8 1.88 -6.80 -10.74
CA ALA A 8 2.81 -6.68 -9.61
C ALA A 8 4.02 -7.61 -9.78
N TYR A 9 3.80 -8.85 -10.23
CA TYR A 9 4.86 -9.82 -10.48
C TYR A 9 5.82 -9.35 -11.57
N HIS A 10 5.30 -8.75 -12.65
CA HIS A 10 6.09 -8.25 -13.79
C HIS A 10 6.49 -6.78 -13.69
N ALA A 11 6.25 -6.12 -12.55
CA ALA A 11 6.65 -4.74 -12.34
C ALA A 11 8.17 -4.59 -12.52
N ALA A 12 8.61 -3.45 -13.05
CA ALA A 12 10.03 -3.15 -13.19
C ALA A 12 10.71 -3.14 -11.82
N ASP A 13 11.93 -3.69 -11.77
CA ASP A 13 12.70 -3.76 -10.53
C ASP A 13 13.12 -2.37 -10.06
N ALA A 14 12.83 -2.06 -8.81
CA ALA A 14 13.29 -0.85 -8.16
C ALA A 14 13.68 -1.15 -6.71
N ALA A 15 14.88 -0.74 -6.32
CA ALA A 15 15.40 -0.99 -4.98
C ALA A 15 14.66 -0.12 -3.95
N PRO A 16 14.29 -0.67 -2.78
CA PRO A 16 13.72 0.13 -1.70
C PRO A 16 14.68 1.22 -1.21
N VAL A 17 14.11 2.30 -0.66
CA VAL A 17 14.88 3.37 -0.04
C VAL A 17 15.73 2.83 1.11
N ARG A 18 16.97 3.32 1.22
CA ARG A 18 17.88 2.90 2.28
C ARG A 18 17.48 3.52 3.63
N PRO A 19 17.74 2.84 4.76
CA PRO A 19 17.42 3.36 6.10
C PRO A 19 17.98 4.76 6.37
N GLU A 20 19.18 5.09 5.87
CA GLU A 20 19.81 6.39 6.09
C GLU A 20 19.03 7.53 5.41
N ALA A 21 18.46 7.27 4.23
CA ALA A 21 17.63 8.23 3.51
C ALA A 21 16.31 8.48 4.26
N LEU A 22 15.72 7.44 4.86
CA LEU A 22 14.55 7.57 5.73
C LEU A 22 14.85 8.44 6.95
N MET A 23 15.98 8.19 7.62
CA MET A 23 16.38 8.96 8.80
C MET A 23 16.55 10.44 8.48
N ALA A 24 17.16 10.77 7.33
CA ALA A 24 17.29 12.15 6.88
C ALA A 24 15.93 12.78 6.57
N ALA A 25 15.04 12.05 5.90
CA ALA A 25 13.70 12.54 5.55
C ALA A 25 12.77 12.72 6.77
N ALA A 26 13.04 12.03 7.88
CA ALA A 26 12.28 12.15 9.12
C ALA A 26 12.37 13.56 9.77
N ALA A 27 13.29 14.42 9.33
CA ALA A 27 13.39 15.80 9.79
C ALA A 27 12.18 16.66 9.39
N ASP A 28 11.56 16.39 8.23
CA ASP A 28 10.36 17.08 7.75
C ASP A 28 9.46 16.13 6.94
N PRO A 29 8.77 15.19 7.63
CA PRO A 29 7.98 14.18 6.95
C PRO A 29 6.75 14.78 6.27
N ALA A 30 6.20 15.89 6.76
CA ALA A 30 4.97 16.48 6.24
C ALA A 30 5.08 16.83 4.74
N ARG A 31 6.26 17.28 4.32
CA ARG A 31 6.55 17.69 2.94
C ARG A 31 6.93 16.55 2.02
N LEU A 32 7.17 15.37 2.57
CA LEU A 32 7.79 14.27 1.83
C LEU A 32 6.81 13.67 0.81
N ARG A 33 7.27 13.50 -0.43
CA ARG A 33 6.63 12.66 -1.45
C ARG A 33 7.34 11.32 -1.49
N LEU A 34 6.56 10.25 -1.47
CA LEU A 34 7.08 8.89 -1.56
C LEU A 34 6.92 8.39 -3.00
N GLY A 35 8.03 7.99 -3.63
CA GLY A 35 7.95 7.16 -4.82
C GLY A 35 7.62 5.74 -4.41
N LEU A 36 6.46 5.24 -4.81
CA LEU A 36 6.06 3.86 -4.56
C LEU A 36 6.57 2.93 -5.67
N HIS A 37 6.89 1.69 -5.29
CA HIS A 37 7.32 0.67 -6.24
C HIS A 37 6.22 0.45 -7.30
N PRO A 38 6.55 0.28 -8.60
CA PRO A 38 5.56 0.11 -9.67
C PRO A 38 4.63 -1.10 -9.51
N SER A 39 4.95 -2.01 -8.58
CA SER A 39 4.10 -3.17 -8.23
C SER A 39 2.90 -2.79 -7.37
N VAL A 40 2.90 -1.62 -6.71
CA VAL A 40 1.83 -1.18 -5.81
C VAL A 40 0.55 -0.92 -6.62
N GLY A 41 -0.47 -1.72 -6.36
CA GLY A 41 -1.81 -1.58 -6.92
C GLY A 41 -2.89 -1.70 -5.86
N LEU A 42 -3.94 -0.91 -6.01
CA LEU A 42 -5.14 -0.97 -5.18
C LEU A 42 -6.30 -1.57 -5.97
N LEU A 43 -7.04 -2.48 -5.33
CA LEU A 43 -8.27 -3.08 -5.86
C LEU A 43 -9.41 -2.84 -4.88
N ALA A 44 -10.24 -1.82 -5.15
CA ALA A 44 -11.50 -1.63 -4.45
C ALA A 44 -12.58 -2.55 -5.03
N SER A 45 -13.39 -3.17 -4.17
CA SER A 45 -14.45 -4.10 -4.55
C SER A 45 -15.68 -3.89 -3.67
N ALA A 46 -16.87 -3.97 -4.25
CA ALA A 46 -18.13 -4.01 -3.51
C ALA A 46 -18.35 -5.35 -2.78
N HIS A 47 -17.50 -6.34 -3.04
CA HIS A 47 -17.53 -7.68 -2.48
C HIS A 47 -16.26 -8.01 -1.69
N ALA A 48 -16.34 -9.07 -0.88
CA ALA A 48 -15.29 -9.49 0.06
C ALA A 48 -14.09 -10.16 -0.65
N VAL A 49 -13.46 -9.44 -1.57
CA VAL A 49 -12.45 -9.94 -2.51
C VAL A 49 -11.20 -10.44 -1.79
N VAL A 50 -10.80 -9.81 -0.68
CA VAL A 50 -9.64 -10.20 0.11
C VAL A 50 -9.97 -11.43 0.95
N SER A 51 -11.14 -11.45 1.60
CA SER A 51 -11.62 -12.60 2.37
C SER A 51 -11.75 -13.84 1.49
N ILE A 52 -12.34 -13.70 0.29
CA ILE A 52 -12.46 -14.78 -0.70
C ILE A 52 -11.07 -15.24 -1.15
N TRP A 53 -10.16 -14.31 -1.44
CA TRP A 53 -8.79 -14.64 -1.82
C TRP A 53 -8.07 -15.45 -0.74
N GLN A 54 -8.11 -14.99 0.51
CA GLN A 54 -7.47 -15.64 1.65
C GLN A 54 -7.99 -17.05 1.89
N ALA A 55 -9.30 -17.27 1.80
CA ALA A 55 -9.90 -18.60 1.97
C ALA A 55 -9.51 -19.59 0.86
N ASN A 56 -9.03 -19.12 -0.29
CA ASN A 56 -8.56 -19.96 -1.39
C ASN A 56 -7.03 -20.15 -1.38
N GLN A 57 -6.33 -19.72 -0.32
CA GLN A 57 -4.88 -19.97 -0.20
C GLN A 57 -4.60 -21.37 0.35
N PRO A 58 -3.47 -22.00 -0.06
CA PRO A 58 -3.07 -23.30 0.46
C PRO A 58 -3.04 -23.34 1.99
N GLY A 59 -3.64 -24.37 2.59
CA GLY A 59 -3.61 -24.60 4.03
C GLY A 59 -4.61 -23.75 4.85
N VAL A 60 -5.44 -22.91 4.21
CA VAL A 60 -6.49 -22.16 4.91
C VAL A 60 -7.76 -23.01 5.00
N PRO A 61 -8.31 -23.26 6.21
CA PRO A 61 -9.58 -23.96 6.35
C PRO A 61 -10.73 -23.16 5.75
N ALA A 62 -11.72 -23.87 5.20
CA ALA A 62 -12.94 -23.24 4.72
C ALA A 62 -13.66 -22.52 5.88
N ALA A 63 -14.03 -21.26 5.66
CA ALA A 63 -14.79 -20.44 6.59
C ALA A 63 -15.98 -19.80 5.88
N ALA A 64 -17.04 -19.50 6.63
CA ALA A 64 -18.17 -18.76 6.09
C ALA A 64 -17.74 -17.32 5.75
N ILE A 65 -17.94 -16.91 4.51
CA ILE A 65 -17.61 -15.55 4.03
C ILE A 65 -18.90 -14.81 3.71
N ARG A 66 -19.01 -13.59 4.26
CA ARG A 66 -20.02 -12.63 3.83
C ARG A 66 -19.57 -11.93 2.54
N ALA A 67 -19.96 -12.48 1.40
CA ALA A 67 -19.49 -12.02 0.09
C ALA A 67 -19.92 -10.58 -0.27
N ASP A 68 -20.95 -10.05 0.39
CA ASP A 68 -21.53 -8.72 0.20
C ASP A 68 -20.80 -7.59 0.93
N ARG A 69 -19.70 -7.90 1.62
CA ARG A 69 -18.90 -6.91 2.36
C ARG A 69 -17.88 -6.23 1.43
N PRO A 70 -17.89 -4.90 1.26
CA PRO A 70 -16.87 -4.20 0.50
C PRO A 70 -15.49 -4.33 1.13
N GLU A 71 -14.48 -4.54 0.29
CA GLU A 71 -13.08 -4.65 0.71
C GLU A 71 -12.16 -3.98 -0.32
N THR A 72 -11.03 -3.49 0.16
CA THR A 72 -9.95 -2.97 -0.69
C THR A 72 -8.69 -3.80 -0.46
N ALA A 73 -8.10 -4.31 -1.55
CA ALA A 73 -6.84 -5.03 -1.51
C ALA A 73 -5.68 -4.10 -1.92
N LEU A 74 -4.61 -4.10 -1.15
CA LEU A 74 -3.27 -3.72 -1.58
C LEU A 74 -2.60 -4.95 -2.19
N ILE A 75 -2.13 -4.81 -3.42
CA ILE A 75 -1.38 -5.83 -4.14
C ILE A 75 -0.01 -5.23 -4.46
N LEU A 76 1.06 -5.91 -4.09
CA LEU A 76 2.43 -5.47 -4.37
C LEU A 76 3.37 -6.67 -4.42
N ARG A 77 4.52 -6.49 -5.05
CA ARG A 77 5.66 -7.41 -4.96
C ARG A 77 6.59 -6.92 -3.84
N ASP A 78 6.89 -7.78 -2.87
CA ASP A 78 7.77 -7.42 -1.76
C ASP A 78 9.26 -7.60 -2.09
N GLY A 79 10.14 -7.25 -1.14
CA GLY A 79 11.59 -7.36 -1.31
C GLY A 79 12.15 -8.79 -1.46
N GLY A 80 11.32 -9.83 -1.27
CA GLY A 80 11.65 -11.23 -1.56
C GLY A 80 11.03 -11.74 -2.86
N ASP A 81 10.54 -10.84 -3.71
CA ASP A 81 9.85 -11.12 -4.98
C ASP A 81 8.51 -11.85 -4.85
N GLU A 82 7.90 -11.88 -3.65
CA GLU A 82 6.58 -12.45 -3.44
C GLU A 82 5.48 -11.43 -3.71
N VAL A 83 4.45 -11.81 -4.47
CA VAL A 83 3.25 -10.98 -4.66
C VAL A 83 2.31 -11.14 -3.48
N ARG A 84 2.23 -10.09 -2.68
CA ARG A 84 1.42 -9.98 -1.47
C ARG A 84 0.03 -9.46 -1.81
N VAL A 85 -0.98 -9.95 -1.09
CA VAL A 85 -2.36 -9.43 -1.11
C VAL A 85 -2.75 -9.10 0.31
N ILE A 86 -3.04 -7.84 0.57
CA ILE A 86 -3.24 -7.33 1.92
C ILE A 86 -4.54 -6.55 1.96
N GLY A 87 -5.44 -6.88 2.88
CA GLY A 87 -6.66 -6.12 3.09
C GLY A 87 -6.36 -4.79 3.77
N LEU A 88 -6.96 -3.72 3.27
CA LEU A 88 -6.83 -2.38 3.83
C LEU A 88 -8.12 -1.91 4.49
N GLN A 89 -7.99 -1.11 5.55
CA GLN A 89 -9.11 -0.29 5.98
C GLN A 89 -9.34 0.86 4.98
N PRO A 90 -10.57 1.41 4.89
CA PRO A 90 -10.87 2.49 3.94
C PRO A 90 -9.92 3.69 4.03
N ALA A 91 -9.55 4.09 5.25
CA ALA A 91 -8.63 5.20 5.48
C ALA A 91 -7.20 4.90 4.99
N ASP A 92 -6.68 3.68 5.25
CA ASP A 92 -5.38 3.24 4.72
C ASP A 92 -5.37 3.23 3.18
N ALA A 93 -6.47 2.77 2.58
CA ALA A 93 -6.61 2.75 1.12
C ALA A 93 -6.62 4.16 0.53
N ALA A 94 -7.32 5.10 1.15
CA ALA A 94 -7.32 6.51 0.74
C ALA A 94 -5.93 7.14 0.89
N PHE A 95 -5.26 6.90 2.02
CA PHE A 95 -3.89 7.34 2.27
C PHE A 95 -2.93 6.83 1.19
N ILE A 96 -2.89 5.52 0.95
CA ILE A 96 -1.99 4.90 -0.04
C ILE A 96 -2.32 5.38 -1.46
N ALA A 97 -3.61 5.55 -1.80
CA ALA A 97 -4.01 6.09 -3.10
C ALA A 97 -3.47 7.51 -3.34
N GLN A 98 -3.48 8.37 -2.31
CA GLN A 98 -2.89 9.71 -2.41
C GLN A 98 -1.38 9.66 -2.58
N LEU A 99 -0.68 8.80 -1.84
CA LEU A 99 0.77 8.59 -2.02
C LEU A 99 1.09 8.12 -3.44
N ALA A 100 0.33 7.16 -3.97
CA ALA A 100 0.48 6.65 -5.33
C ALA A 100 0.20 7.73 -6.40
N SER A 101 -0.62 8.74 -6.07
CA SER A 101 -0.84 9.92 -6.93
C SER A 101 0.27 10.99 -6.83
N GLY A 102 1.29 10.73 -6.00
CA GLY A 102 2.42 11.62 -5.77
C GLY A 102 2.18 12.69 -4.72
N ALA A 103 1.08 12.64 -3.95
CA ALA A 103 0.81 13.61 -2.90
C ALA A 103 1.89 13.59 -1.79
N THR A 104 2.04 14.70 -1.07
CA THR A 104 2.88 14.72 0.14
C THR A 104 2.26 13.87 1.25
N LEU A 105 3.07 13.41 2.21
CA LEU A 105 2.57 12.68 3.37
C LEU A 105 1.48 13.47 4.12
N LEU A 106 1.61 14.79 4.24
CA LEU A 106 0.59 15.63 4.87
C LEU A 106 -0.74 15.59 4.11
N LEU A 107 -0.71 15.78 2.79
CA LEU A 107 -1.91 15.75 1.96
C LEU A 107 -2.58 14.38 1.95
N ALA A 108 -1.77 13.32 1.87
CA ALA A 108 -2.25 11.95 1.95
C ALA A 108 -2.94 11.67 3.29
N ALA A 109 -2.33 12.07 4.41
CA ALA A 109 -2.90 11.91 5.74
C ALA A 109 -4.22 12.70 5.89
N ALA A 110 -4.27 13.93 5.37
CA ALA A 110 -5.47 14.76 5.41
C ALA A 110 -6.64 14.11 4.64
N ALA A 111 -6.38 13.53 3.46
CA ALA A 111 -7.39 12.87 2.65
C ALA A 111 -7.97 11.59 3.29
N ALA A 112 -7.18 10.92 4.12
CA ALA A 112 -7.61 9.74 4.87
C ALA A 112 -8.49 10.07 6.08
N GLY A 113 -8.55 11.35 6.47
CA GLY A 113 -9.41 11.89 7.51
C GLY A 113 -8.69 12.15 8.84
N PRO A 114 -9.28 13.00 9.71
CA PRO A 114 -8.59 13.53 10.90
C PRO A 114 -8.29 12.49 11.99
N ALA A 115 -8.99 11.35 11.98
CA ALA A 115 -8.79 10.26 12.94
C ALA A 115 -7.87 9.15 12.42
N HIS A 116 -7.34 9.29 11.20
CA HIS A 116 -6.48 8.30 10.59
C HIS A 116 -5.05 8.40 11.15
N ASP A 117 -4.50 7.28 11.62
CA ASP A 117 -3.08 7.13 11.93
C ASP A 117 -2.35 6.59 10.69
N PRO A 118 -1.48 7.37 10.03
CA PRO A 118 -0.73 6.92 8.84
C PRO A 118 0.41 5.97 9.19
N GLY A 119 0.82 5.86 10.46
CA GLY A 119 1.97 5.08 10.90
C GLY A 119 1.92 3.61 10.47
N PRO A 120 0.85 2.87 10.76
CA PRO A 120 0.71 1.46 10.36
C PRO A 120 0.76 1.24 8.84
N ALA A 121 0.11 2.09 8.05
CA ALA A 121 0.11 2.00 6.59
C ALA A 121 1.49 2.30 6.01
N LEU A 122 2.18 3.31 6.53
CA LEU A 122 3.56 3.64 6.13
C LEU A 122 4.52 2.50 6.51
N ALA A 123 4.41 1.97 7.73
CA ALA A 123 5.22 0.84 8.19
C ALA A 123 4.98 -0.42 7.35
N LEU A 124 3.75 -0.63 6.87
CA LEU A 124 3.42 -1.70 5.94
C LEU A 124 4.17 -1.54 4.61
N LEU A 125 4.09 -0.36 3.97
CA LEU A 125 4.79 -0.09 2.73
C LEU A 125 6.31 -0.26 2.87
N LEU A 126 6.90 0.26 3.95
CA LEU A 126 8.32 0.14 4.23
C LEU A 126 8.76 -1.30 4.44
N ARG A 127 8.03 -2.09 5.23
CA ARG A 127 8.33 -3.50 5.48
C ARG A 127 8.21 -4.35 4.22
N CYS A 128 7.34 -3.97 3.30
CA CYS A 128 7.21 -4.61 2.00
C CYS A 128 8.28 -4.14 0.99
N GLY A 129 9.13 -3.17 1.32
CA GLY A 129 10.08 -2.59 0.36
C GLY A 129 9.40 -1.76 -0.74
N ALA A 130 8.17 -1.30 -0.50
CA ALA A 130 7.35 -0.65 -1.51
C ALA A 130 7.64 0.86 -1.69
N VAL A 131 8.57 1.43 -0.92
CA VAL A 131 9.00 2.83 -1.05
C VAL A 131 10.38 2.83 -1.71
N ILE A 132 10.52 3.47 -2.86
CA ILE A 132 11.71 3.42 -3.72
C ILE A 132 12.40 4.79 -3.92
N SER A 133 11.69 5.89 -3.65
CA SER A 133 12.30 7.22 -3.60
C SER A 133 11.63 8.09 -2.54
N LEU A 134 12.37 9.10 -2.07
CA LEU A 134 11.93 10.11 -1.12
C LEU A 134 12.27 11.47 -1.73
N GLU A 135 11.27 12.30 -1.98
CA GLU A 135 11.45 13.60 -2.64
C GLU A 135 10.82 14.72 -1.80
N PRO A 136 11.49 15.88 -1.68
CA PRO A 136 10.87 17.06 -1.07
C PRO A 136 9.70 17.54 -1.94
N GLY A 137 8.52 17.68 -1.34
CA GLY A 137 7.37 18.34 -1.93
C GLY A 137 7.23 19.79 -1.47
N GLU A 138 6.62 20.61 -2.31
CA GLU A 138 6.03 21.87 -1.88
C GLU A 138 4.73 21.59 -1.13
N LEU A 139 4.52 22.31 -0.02
CA LEU A 139 3.23 22.33 0.67
C LEU A 139 2.28 23.24 -0.13
N PRO A 140 0.99 22.90 -0.19
CA PRO A 140 -0.02 23.78 -0.78
C PRO A 140 -0.15 25.11 -0.03
#